data_AF-A0A967WMW5-F1
#
_entry.id   AF-A0A967WMW5-F1
#
_cell.length_a   1.000
_cell.length_b   1.000
_cell.length_c   1.000
_cell.angle_alpha   90.00
_cell.angle_beta   90.00
_cell.angle_gamma   90.00
#
_symmetry.space_group_name_H-M   'P 1'
#
loop_
_entity.id
_entity.type
_entity.pdbx_description
1 polymer ?
#
loop_
_entity_poly.entity_id
_entity_poly.type
_entity_poly.pdbx_seq_one_letter_code
_entity_poly.pdbx_strand_id
1 'polypeptide(L)'
;LLAGQGCNRWVMPYELSRDTLKEIQAARPVNMETEVVAYGRMPLAFSARCFTARAHELQKDNCQEICIQDPDGMDAYTKEDQAFL
;
A
#
# COMPACT_ATOMS: atom_id res chain seq x y z
N LEU A 1 -2.71 -16.22 15.62
CA LEU A 1 -3.99 -15.54 15.91
C LEU A 1 -4.84 -15.39 14.64
N LEU A 2 -4.39 -14.63 13.63
CA LEU A 2 -5.18 -14.40 12.39
C LEU A 2 -5.52 -15.68 11.61
N ALA A 3 -4.60 -16.63 11.50
CA ALA A 3 -4.87 -17.92 10.84
C ALA A 3 -6.03 -18.69 11.49
N GLY A 4 -6.16 -18.63 12.82
CA GLY A 4 -7.26 -19.27 13.55
C GLY A 4 -8.60 -18.56 13.37
N GLN A 5 -8.61 -17.37 12.76
CA GLN A 5 -9.82 -16.59 12.44
C GLN A 5 -10.17 -16.66 10.94
N GLY A 6 -9.54 -17.56 10.18
CA GLY A 6 -9.83 -17.78 8.76
C GLY A 6 -8.96 -16.98 7.78
N CYS A 7 -7.98 -16.22 8.26
CA CYS A 7 -6.99 -15.61 7.37
C CYS A 7 -6.14 -16.69 6.71
N ASN A 8 -6.10 -16.71 5.38
CA ASN A 8 -5.38 -17.68 4.57
C ASN A 8 -4.28 -17.05 3.70
N ARG A 9 -4.25 -15.72 3.56
CA ARG A 9 -3.29 -14.96 2.79
C ARG A 9 -3.07 -13.60 3.41
N TRP A 10 -1.84 -13.12 3.35
CA TRP A 10 -1.49 -11.75 3.67
C TRP A 10 -0.48 -11.20 2.67
N VAL A 11 -0.44 -9.88 2.55
CA VAL A 11 0.52 -9.15 1.72
C VAL A 11 1.52 -8.47 2.63
N MET A 12 2.81 -8.63 2.33
CA MET A 12 3.88 -8.01 3.10
C MET A 12 3.84 -6.48 2.97
N PRO A 13 3.91 -5.72 4.08
CA PRO A 13 4.09 -4.27 4.04
C PRO A 13 5.41 -3.87 3.38
N TYR A 14 5.40 -2.80 2.60
CA TYR A 14 6.56 -2.32 1.83
C TYR A 14 7.73 -1.86 2.70
N GLU A 15 7.44 -1.44 3.93
CA GLU A 15 8.41 -0.90 4.88
C GLU A 15 9.23 -2.00 5.57
N LEU A 16 8.83 -3.27 5.45
CA LEU A 16 9.52 -4.38 6.09
C LEU A 16 10.69 -4.88 5.24
N SER A 17 11.77 -5.25 5.93
CA SER A 17 12.99 -5.74 5.29
C SER A 17 12.87 -7.20 4.83
N ARG A 18 13.78 -7.61 3.94
CA ARG A 18 13.95 -9.03 3.57
C ARG A 18 14.24 -9.92 4.78
N ASP A 19 15.00 -9.43 5.76
CA ASP A 19 15.34 -10.24 6.93
C ASP A 19 14.13 -10.43 7.84
N THR A 20 13.31 -9.38 8.01
CA THR A 20 12.00 -9.49 8.65
C THR A 20 11.10 -10.51 7.95
N LEU A 21 11.08 -10.52 6.60
CA LEU A 21 10.33 -11.52 5.85
C LEU A 21 10.80 -12.94 6.17
N LYS A 22 12.11 -13.20 6.23
CA LYS A 22 12.65 -14.53 6.56
C LYS A 22 12.15 -14.99 7.93
N GLU A 23 12.18 -14.12 8.93
CA GLU A 23 11.71 -14.41 10.28
C GLU A 23 10.20 -14.74 10.29
N ILE A 24 9.39 -13.95 9.58
CA ILE A 24 7.94 -14.22 9.46
C ILE A 24 7.69 -15.55 8.75
N GLN A 25 8.43 -15.85 7.68
CA GLN A 25 8.31 -17.11 6.95
C GLN A 25 8.65 -18.33 7.82
N ALA A 26 9.65 -18.20 8.71
CA ALA A 26 10.02 -19.27 9.63
C ALA A 26 8.90 -19.62 10.63
N ALA A 27 8.08 -18.64 11.01
CA ALA A 27 6.94 -18.81 11.92
C ALA A 27 5.58 -18.91 11.20
N ARG A 28 5.57 -19.03 9.86
CA ARG A 28 4.35 -18.99 9.05
C ARG A 28 3.43 -20.18 9.37
N PRO A 29 2.15 -19.94 9.69
CA PRO A 29 1.18 -21.01 9.88
C PRO A 29 1.04 -21.90 8.64
N VAL A 30 0.72 -23.18 8.85
CA VAL A 30 0.42 -24.11 7.75
C VAL A 30 -0.72 -23.54 6.91
N ASN A 31 -0.56 -23.60 5.58
CA ASN A 31 -1.50 -23.08 4.58
C ASN A 31 -1.68 -21.54 4.52
N MET A 32 -0.92 -20.75 5.29
CA MET A 32 -0.93 -19.28 5.15
C MET A 32 -0.11 -18.86 3.93
N GLU A 33 -0.70 -18.24 2.93
CA GLU A 33 0.02 -17.69 1.77
C GLU A 33 0.67 -16.34 2.11
N THR A 34 1.79 -16.03 1.47
CA THR A 34 2.46 -14.73 1.60
C THR A 34 2.70 -14.15 0.24
N GLU A 35 2.20 -12.93 0.01
CA GLU A 35 2.44 -12.17 -1.19
C GLU A 35 3.42 -11.02 -0.90
N VAL A 36 4.33 -10.77 -1.85
CA VAL A 36 5.29 -9.67 -1.80
C VAL A 36 5.20 -8.93 -3.11
N VAL A 37 5.08 -7.60 -3.03
CA VAL A 37 5.10 -6.76 -4.23
C VAL A 37 6.54 -6.61 -4.70
N ALA A 38 6.87 -7.28 -5.80
CA ALA A 38 8.21 -7.30 -6.38
C ALA A 38 8.40 -6.29 -7.52
N TYR A 39 7.31 -5.74 -8.05
CA TYR A 39 7.32 -4.84 -9.20
C TYR A 39 6.14 -3.87 -9.13
N GLY A 40 6.36 -2.63 -9.57
CA GLY A 40 5.37 -1.55 -9.55
C GLY A 40 5.85 -0.30 -8.81
N ARG A 41 4.98 0.71 -8.70
CA ARG A 41 5.26 1.91 -7.92
C ARG A 41 5.05 1.65 -6.43
N MET A 42 6.00 2.06 -5.60
CA MET A 42 5.88 1.96 -4.15
C MET A 42 4.88 3.01 -3.66
N PRO A 43 3.93 2.64 -2.78
CA PRO A 43 3.04 3.63 -2.19
C PRO A 43 3.84 4.61 -1.33
N LEU A 44 3.61 5.90 -1.53
CA LEU A 44 4.28 6.95 -0.75
C LEU A 44 3.87 6.92 0.73
N ALA A 45 2.60 6.61 1.01
CA ALA A 45 2.07 6.52 2.36
C ALA A 45 0.79 5.66 2.38
N PHE A 46 0.57 4.95 3.48
CA PHE A 46 -0.71 4.32 3.80
C PHE A 46 -1.54 5.25 4.69
N SER A 47 -2.76 5.60 4.27
CA SER A 47 -3.64 6.50 5.01
C SER A 47 -5.10 6.07 4.94
N ALA A 48 -5.87 6.38 5.98
CA ALA A 48 -7.33 6.24 5.95
C ALA A 48 -7.99 7.20 4.95
N ARG A 49 -7.28 8.27 4.52
CA ARG A 49 -7.71 9.26 3.54
C ARG A 49 -7.14 8.93 2.15
N CYS A 50 -7.92 9.15 1.10
CA CYS A 50 -7.44 9.03 -0.28
C CYS A 50 -6.80 10.36 -0.72
N PHE A 51 -5.49 10.35 -1.03
CA PHE A 51 -4.77 11.54 -1.45
C PHE A 51 -5.21 12.04 -2.82
N THR A 52 -5.42 11.14 -3.80
CA THR A 52 -5.92 11.49 -5.13
C THR A 52 -7.30 12.13 -5.06
N ALA A 53 -8.24 11.53 -4.31
CA ALA A 53 -9.57 12.15 -4.11
C ALA A 53 -9.45 13.56 -3.52
N ARG A 54 -8.62 13.74 -2.47
CA ARG A 54 -8.39 15.05 -1.85
C ARG A 54 -7.79 16.07 -2.82
N ALA A 55 -6.86 15.65 -3.68
CA ALA A 55 -6.24 16.54 -4.67
C ALA A 55 -7.25 17.05 -5.70
N HIS A 56 -8.30 16.27 -5.96
CA HIS A 56 -9.45 16.66 -6.79
C HIS A 56 -10.64 17.21 -5.99
N GLU A 57 -10.43 17.60 -4.72
CA GLU A 57 -11.47 18.15 -3.84
C GLU A 57 -12.66 17.20 -3.58
N LEU A 58 -12.44 15.89 -3.72
CA LEU A 58 -13.41 14.83 -3.46
C LEU A 58 -13.20 14.18 -2.10
N GLN A 59 -14.29 13.70 -1.51
CA GLN A 59 -14.25 12.83 -0.34
C GLN A 59 -13.98 11.39 -0.78
N LYS A 60 -13.24 10.62 0.04
CA LYS A 60 -12.93 9.21 -0.24
C LYS A 60 -14.20 8.39 -0.50
N ASP A 61 -15.25 8.62 0.28
CA ASP A 61 -16.51 7.86 0.20
C ASP A 61 -17.31 8.17 -1.08
N ASN A 62 -16.98 9.27 -1.78
CA ASN A 62 -17.53 9.63 -3.08
C ASN A 62 -16.41 10.05 -4.04
N CYS A 63 -15.37 9.22 -4.16
CA CYS A 63 -14.17 9.55 -4.95
C CYS A 63 -14.39 9.46 -6.47
N GLN A 64 -15.52 8.91 -6.92
CA GLN A 64 -15.89 8.79 -8.33
C GLN A 64 -14.84 8.08 -9.20
N GLU A 65 -14.04 7.18 -8.59
CA GLU A 65 -12.95 6.47 -9.28
C GLU A 65 -11.94 7.42 -9.96
N ILE A 66 -11.81 8.65 -9.44
CA ILE A 66 -11.04 9.73 -10.07
C ILE A 66 -9.58 9.34 -10.35
N CYS A 67 -9.01 8.44 -9.55
CA CYS A 67 -7.66 7.93 -9.74
C CYS A 67 -7.42 7.22 -11.08
N ILE A 68 -8.47 6.82 -11.81
CA ILE A 68 -8.33 6.26 -13.18
C ILE A 68 -7.73 7.30 -14.15
N GLN A 69 -7.88 8.59 -13.86
CA GLN A 69 -7.27 9.66 -14.67
C GLN A 69 -5.75 9.76 -14.48
N ASP A 70 -5.21 9.19 -13.39
CA ASP A 70 -3.79 9.19 -13.05
C ASP A 70 -3.26 7.73 -12.97
N PRO A 71 -3.23 6.97 -14.08
CA PRO A 71 -2.86 5.56 -14.07
C PRO A 71 -1.43 5.31 -13.56
N ASP A 72 -0.58 6.32 -13.70
CA ASP A 72 0.80 6.32 -13.25
C ASP A 72 0.99 6.97 -11.87
N GLY A 73 -0.09 7.44 -11.24
CA GLY A 73 -0.05 8.28 -10.05
C GLY A 73 0.14 9.76 -10.38
N MET A 74 0.06 10.59 -9.33
CA MET A 74 0.21 12.05 -9.42
C MET A 74 1.62 12.45 -9.00
N ASP A 75 2.15 13.50 -9.62
CA ASP A 75 3.38 14.14 -9.16
C ASP A 75 3.21 14.68 -7.73
N ALA A 76 4.19 14.43 -6.88
CA ALA A 76 4.23 14.95 -5.52
C ALA A 76 5.26 16.08 -5.43
N TYR A 77 4.86 17.15 -4.74
CA TYR A 77 5.73 18.30 -4.47
C TYR A 77 5.79 18.56 -2.96
N THR A 78 6.92 19.08 -2.49
CA THR A 78 7.04 19.59 -1.12
C THR A 78 6.20 20.85 -0.94
N LYS A 79 6.13 21.36 0.29
CA LYS A 79 5.43 22.63 0.57
C LYS A 79 6.14 23.85 -0.03
N GLU A 80 7.40 23.68 -0.39
CA GLU A 80 8.27 24.67 -1.03
C GLU A 80 8.29 24.49 -2.57
N ASP A 81 7.30 23.78 -3.14
CA ASP A 81 7.15 23.50 -4.58
C ASP A 81 8.34 22.75 -5.21
N GLN A 82 9.07 21.96 -4.40
CA GLN A 82 10.14 21.10 -4.91
C GLN A 82 9.59 19.74 -5.31
N ALA A 83 10.03 19.21 -6.45
CA ALA A 83 9.68 17.85 -6.86
C ALA A 83 10.10 16.83 -5.78
N PHE A 84 9.22 15.89 -5.47
CA PHE A 84 9.49 14.83 -4.51
C PHE A 84 10.18 13.65 -5.21
N LEU A 85 11.45 13.41 -4.82
CA LEU A 85 12.43 12.47 -5.39
C LEU A 85 12.95 12.85 -6.78
#